data_AF-A0ABD5N3V7-F1
#
_entry.id   AF-A0ABD5N3V7-F1
#
_cell.length_a   1.000
_cell.length_b   1.000
_cell.length_c   1.000
_cell.angle_alpha   90.00
_cell.angle_beta   90.00
_cell.angle_gamma   90.00
#
_symmetry.space_group_name_H-M   'P 1'
#
loop_
_entity.id
_entity.type
_entity.pdbx_description
1 polymer ?
#
loop_
_entity_poly.entity_id
_entity_poly.type
_entity_poly.pdbx_seq_one_letter_code
_entity_poly.pdbx_strand_id
1 'polypeptide(L)'
;GLIDYPNDPGCDSPQDNDEYNEIPQCQDGVDNDGDGLIDLQDPGCSGPDDNDESDLTTQCQDGRDNDGDGLKDYPADPGCESPQDNSEFNKWPQRGILVPTVRINGFGDSVVEIGDSIETRITLLNDKDIDLKDVSIRVTLPELGMYRKAGPFEVDAGETVTKTILLDNVPEYADPGIYTVRVSISNDLVTRVVHRELEIK
;
A
#
# COMPACT_ATOMS: atom_id res chain seq x y z
N GLY A 1 14.44 -3.74 45.57
CA GLY A 1 15.26 -2.53 45.42
C GLY A 1 16.33 -2.55 46.48
N LEU A 2 17.52 -2.11 46.12
CA LEU A 2 18.55 -1.72 47.09
C LEU A 2 18.00 -0.46 47.79
N ILE A 3 18.13 -0.37 49.11
CA ILE A 3 17.49 0.69 49.94
C ILE A 3 18.55 1.48 50.71
N ASP A 4 19.81 1.00 50.77
CA ASP A 4 20.83 1.54 51.66
C ASP A 4 22.21 1.67 50.99
N TYR A 5 22.93 2.74 51.34
CA TYR A 5 24.37 2.91 51.08
C TYR A 5 25.19 1.72 51.61
N PRO A 6 26.29 1.28 50.95
CA PRO A 6 26.92 1.80 49.73
C PRO A 6 26.42 1.17 48.43
N ASN A 7 25.37 0.36 48.50
CA ASN A 7 24.89 -0.41 47.35
C ASN A 7 23.72 0.25 46.63
N ASP A 8 23.18 1.35 47.16
CA ASP A 8 22.17 2.16 46.51
C ASP A 8 22.84 3.32 45.72
N PRO A 9 22.79 3.32 44.38
CA PRO A 9 23.34 4.39 43.55
C PRO A 9 22.69 5.77 43.78
N GLY A 10 21.50 5.82 44.38
CA GLY A 10 20.79 7.07 44.72
C GLY A 10 21.15 7.62 46.10
N CYS A 11 21.98 6.93 46.88
CA CYS A 11 22.46 7.43 48.18
C CYS A 11 23.93 7.83 48.07
N ASP A 12 24.22 9.12 47.94
CA ASP A 12 25.60 9.63 47.87
C ASP A 12 26.35 9.55 49.22
N SER A 13 25.61 9.45 50.32
CA SER A 13 26.18 9.33 51.67
C SER A 13 25.26 8.61 52.67
N PRO A 14 25.80 8.10 53.79
CA PRO A 14 25.00 7.54 54.89
C PRO A 14 24.08 8.56 55.60
N GLN A 15 24.14 9.84 55.24
CA GLN A 15 23.28 10.91 55.79
C GLN A 15 22.27 11.42 54.77
N ASP A 16 22.25 10.86 53.56
CA ASP A 16 21.26 11.20 52.56
C ASP A 16 19.89 10.70 53.01
N ASN A 17 18.94 11.60 53.07
CA ASN A 17 17.57 11.36 53.50
C ASN A 17 16.56 11.72 52.41
N ASP A 18 17.04 12.01 51.21
CA ASP A 18 16.24 12.14 50.02
C ASP A 18 16.02 10.74 49.44
N GLU A 19 14.83 10.19 49.66
CA GLU A 19 14.41 8.89 49.16
C GLU A 19 13.80 9.00 47.75
N TYR A 20 13.85 10.20 47.14
CA TYR A 20 13.41 10.43 45.77
C TYR A 20 14.48 9.96 44.78
N ASN A 21 14.68 8.64 44.73
CA ASN A 21 15.38 8.04 43.61
C ASN A 21 14.56 8.37 42.36
N GLU A 22 15.06 9.21 41.45
CA GLU A 22 14.59 9.21 40.07
C GLU A 22 14.91 7.82 39.55
N ILE A 23 13.90 6.95 39.57
CA ILE A 23 14.02 5.62 39.01
C ILE A 23 14.24 5.85 37.51
N PRO A 24 15.34 5.34 36.93
CA PRO A 24 15.59 5.49 35.50
C PRO A 24 14.39 4.97 34.72
N GLN A 25 14.01 5.67 33.65
CA GLN A 25 12.83 5.33 32.81
C GLN A 25 12.77 3.83 32.52
N CYS A 26 13.91 3.23 32.18
CA CYS A 26 14.05 1.81 31.89
C CYS A 26 13.85 0.81 33.06
N GLN A 27 13.43 1.27 34.23
CA GLN A 27 13.05 0.43 35.37
C GLN A 27 12.03 1.08 36.32
N ASP A 28 11.32 2.14 35.89
CA ASP A 28 10.35 2.88 36.71
C ASP A 28 8.91 2.33 36.64
N GLY A 29 8.66 1.37 35.75
CA GLY A 29 7.38 0.70 35.55
C GLY A 29 6.38 1.52 34.72
N VAL A 30 6.84 2.58 34.04
CA VAL A 30 6.07 3.47 33.18
C VAL A 30 6.58 3.34 31.75
N ASP A 31 5.67 3.51 30.78
CA ASP A 31 5.99 3.66 29.36
C ASP A 31 6.25 5.16 29.12
N ASN A 32 7.51 5.58 29.12
CA ASN A 32 7.88 6.99 29.11
C ASN A 32 7.89 7.60 27.71
N ASP A 33 7.97 6.78 26.65
CA ASP A 33 7.98 7.23 25.25
C ASP A 33 6.64 7.01 24.52
N GLY A 34 5.75 6.19 25.08
CA GLY A 34 4.40 5.92 24.61
C GLY A 34 4.32 4.85 23.52
N ASP A 35 5.34 4.01 23.35
CA ASP A 35 5.40 2.97 22.32
C ASP A 35 4.71 1.64 22.71
N GLY A 36 4.27 1.55 23.98
CA GLY A 36 3.58 0.41 24.57
C GLY A 36 4.48 -0.60 25.27
N LEU A 37 5.78 -0.37 25.32
CA LEU A 37 6.73 -1.13 26.12
C LEU A 37 7.16 -0.34 27.36
N ILE A 38 7.70 -1.08 28.32
CA ILE A 38 7.98 -0.58 29.67
C ILE A 38 9.30 -1.18 30.11
N ASP A 39 10.16 -0.37 30.70
CA ASP A 39 11.40 -0.77 31.34
C ASP A 39 12.33 -1.55 30.39
N LEU A 40 13.10 -2.50 30.93
CA LEU A 40 13.94 -3.45 30.18
C LEU A 40 13.23 -4.31 29.12
N GLN A 41 11.90 -4.26 29.02
CA GLN A 41 11.20 -4.88 27.89
C GLN A 41 11.19 -3.96 26.66
N ASP A 42 11.44 -2.68 26.85
CA ASP A 42 11.62 -1.68 25.81
C ASP A 42 12.99 -1.83 25.12
N PRO A 43 13.04 -2.01 23.79
CA PRO A 43 14.26 -1.97 23.00
C PRO A 43 15.06 -0.66 23.12
N GLY A 44 14.40 0.47 23.39
CA GLY A 44 15.03 1.76 23.66
C GLY A 44 15.92 1.73 24.91
N CYS A 45 15.73 0.78 25.81
CA CYS A 45 16.58 0.62 26.98
C CYS A 45 17.87 -0.11 26.68
N SER A 46 19.00 0.61 26.76
CA SER A 46 20.33 -0.02 26.69
C SER A 46 20.71 -0.79 27.97
N GLY A 47 20.01 -0.51 29.08
CA GLY A 47 20.19 -1.18 30.37
C GLY A 47 19.27 -0.62 31.47
N PRO A 48 19.30 -1.19 32.69
CA PRO A 48 18.39 -0.79 33.77
C PRO A 48 18.70 0.60 34.34
N ASP A 49 19.94 1.06 34.22
CA ASP A 49 20.35 2.39 34.66
C ASP A 49 20.17 3.43 33.54
N ASP A 50 19.62 3.03 32.40
CA ASP A 50 19.31 3.91 31.29
C ASP A 50 18.06 4.73 31.61
N ASN A 51 18.11 6.03 31.31
CA ASN A 51 17.06 6.98 31.66
C ASN A 51 16.39 7.58 30.42
N ASP A 52 16.50 6.89 29.28
CA ASP A 52 15.88 7.26 28.03
C ASP A 52 15.28 6.01 27.39
N GLU A 53 13.95 5.92 27.36
CA GLU A 53 13.23 4.87 26.64
C GLU A 53 13.03 5.23 25.15
N SER A 54 13.32 6.47 24.74
CA SER A 54 12.99 6.96 23.39
C SER A 54 14.03 6.64 22.31
N ASP A 55 14.99 5.77 22.61
CA ASP A 55 16.03 5.37 21.67
C ASP A 55 15.41 4.55 20.52
N LEU A 56 15.36 5.17 19.34
CA LEU A 56 14.69 4.63 18.15
C LEU A 56 15.48 3.43 17.60
N THR A 57 15.07 2.23 17.98
CA THR A 57 15.82 0.99 17.67
C THR A 57 15.37 0.31 16.39
N THR A 58 14.18 0.64 15.89
CA THR A 58 13.57 -0.03 14.74
C THR A 58 13.40 0.92 13.56
N GLN A 59 13.20 0.35 12.38
CA GLN A 59 12.91 1.15 11.20
C GLN A 59 11.61 1.94 11.35
N CYS A 60 10.66 1.44 12.15
CA CYS A 60 9.34 2.03 12.38
C CYS A 60 9.30 3.11 13.46
N GLN A 61 10.45 3.47 14.01
CA GLN A 61 10.60 4.53 14.99
C GLN A 61 11.70 5.53 14.58
N ASP A 62 12.56 5.25 13.59
CA ASP A 62 13.80 6.01 13.36
C ASP A 62 13.64 7.37 12.64
N GLY A 63 12.42 7.78 12.30
CA GLY A 63 12.15 9.06 11.64
C GLY A 63 12.42 9.05 10.13
N ARG A 64 12.77 7.89 9.56
CA ARG A 64 13.15 7.74 8.15
C ARG A 64 12.06 7.03 7.38
N ASP A 65 12.21 7.07 6.07
CA ASP A 65 11.38 6.34 5.11
C ASP A 65 12.31 5.26 4.56
N ASN A 66 12.36 4.14 5.26
CA ASN A 66 13.31 3.05 5.05
C ASN A 66 12.88 2.12 3.91
N ASP A 67 11.60 2.14 3.52
CA ASP A 67 11.06 1.41 2.35
C ASP A 67 10.88 2.30 1.09
N GLY A 68 10.91 3.63 1.24
CA GLY A 68 10.86 4.62 0.17
C GLY A 68 9.45 4.93 -0.34
N ASP A 69 8.39 4.57 0.38
CA ASP A 69 7.00 4.79 -0.04
C ASP A 69 6.45 6.20 0.27
N GLY A 70 7.23 7.01 0.99
CA GLY A 70 6.92 8.38 1.39
C GLY A 70 6.14 8.50 2.70
N LEU A 71 5.82 7.38 3.34
CA LEU A 71 5.35 7.28 4.72
C LEU A 71 6.55 6.97 5.63
N LYS A 72 6.34 7.16 6.93
CA LYS A 72 7.40 7.04 7.93
C LYS A 72 6.80 6.64 9.24
N ASP A 73 7.41 5.68 9.90
CA ASP A 73 7.20 5.27 11.28
C ASP A 73 5.76 4.86 11.62
N TYR A 74 5.62 4.14 12.73
CA TYR A 74 4.31 3.89 13.30
C TYR A 74 3.69 5.17 13.89
N PRO A 75 2.38 5.42 13.77
CA PRO A 75 1.34 4.64 13.07
C PRO A 75 1.08 5.14 11.64
N ALA A 76 1.90 6.05 11.13
CA ALA A 76 1.66 6.72 9.86
C ALA A 76 2.04 5.84 8.65
N ASP A 77 3.03 4.96 8.84
CA ASP A 77 3.46 3.95 7.88
C ASP A 77 2.67 2.64 8.03
N PRO A 78 1.88 2.22 7.02
CA PRO A 78 1.15 0.96 7.01
C PRO A 78 2.04 -0.28 6.93
N GLY A 79 3.31 -0.13 6.59
CA GLY A 79 4.33 -1.18 6.65
C GLY A 79 4.78 -1.50 8.06
N CYS A 80 4.51 -0.62 9.03
CA CYS A 80 4.77 -0.83 10.44
C CYS A 80 3.57 -1.48 11.14
N GLU A 81 3.69 -2.75 11.54
CA GLU A 81 2.64 -3.42 12.32
C GLU A 81 2.57 -2.89 13.77
N SER A 82 3.71 -2.44 14.31
CA SER A 82 3.85 -1.78 15.61
C SER A 82 5.12 -0.90 15.60
N PRO A 83 5.33 -0.03 16.61
CA PRO A 83 6.58 0.73 16.73
C PRO A 83 7.82 -0.16 16.73
N GLN A 84 7.71 -1.39 17.26
CA GLN A 84 8.81 -2.34 17.36
C GLN A 84 9.01 -3.20 16.11
N ASP A 85 8.26 -2.96 15.04
CA ASP A 85 8.51 -3.64 13.78
C ASP A 85 9.84 -3.15 13.19
N ASN A 86 10.73 -4.10 12.87
CA ASN A 86 12.06 -3.79 12.34
C ASN A 86 12.04 -3.54 10.82
N SER A 87 10.86 -3.50 10.21
CA SER A 87 10.71 -3.24 8.79
C SER A 87 9.49 -2.37 8.53
N GLU A 88 9.70 -1.27 7.79
CA GLU A 88 8.62 -0.45 7.22
C GLU A 88 8.08 -1.05 5.91
N PHE A 89 8.53 -2.24 5.50
CA PHE A 89 8.16 -2.76 4.20
C PHE A 89 6.70 -3.24 4.20
N ASN A 90 5.85 -2.51 3.49
CA ASN A 90 4.45 -2.82 3.31
C ASN A 90 4.21 -4.29 2.87
N LYS A 91 3.60 -5.11 3.75
CA LYS A 91 3.18 -6.48 3.41
C LYS A 91 1.98 -6.56 2.47
N TRP A 92 1.34 -5.42 2.19
CA TRP A 92 0.29 -5.28 1.16
C TRP A 92 0.51 -4.04 0.30
N PRO A 93 0.27 -4.08 -1.01
CA PRO A 93 0.71 -3.02 -1.89
C PRO A 93 -0.20 -1.80 -1.87
N GLN A 94 0.43 -0.65 -1.70
CA GLN A 94 -0.05 0.68 -2.07
C GLN A 94 -0.45 0.66 -3.57
N ARG A 95 -1.76 0.52 -3.81
CA ARG A 95 -2.48 0.51 -5.11
C ARG A 95 -1.67 1.05 -6.29
N GLY A 96 -1.24 0.18 -7.21
CA GLY A 96 -0.48 0.59 -8.40
C GLY A 96 -0.71 -0.30 -9.62
N ILE A 97 -1.75 -0.02 -10.40
CA ILE A 97 -1.71 -0.29 -11.84
C ILE A 97 -1.99 1.03 -12.51
N LEU A 98 -0.99 1.60 -13.16
CA LEU A 98 -1.20 2.68 -14.11
C LEU A 98 -1.70 2.07 -15.42
N VAL A 99 -2.82 2.58 -15.91
CA VAL A 99 -3.36 2.24 -17.23
C VAL A 99 -3.06 3.43 -18.13
N PRO A 100 -1.82 3.56 -18.64
CA PRO A 100 -1.37 4.77 -19.31
C PRO A 100 -2.17 5.03 -20.58
N THR A 101 -2.70 4.00 -21.26
CA THR A 101 -3.54 4.21 -22.44
C THR A 101 -4.47 3.04 -22.70
N VAL A 102 -5.77 3.34 -22.79
CA VAL A 102 -6.77 2.48 -23.46
C VAL A 102 -6.97 3.05 -24.84
N ARG A 103 -6.57 2.32 -25.89
CA ARG A 103 -6.85 2.64 -27.28
C ARG A 103 -7.92 1.70 -27.79
N ILE A 104 -9.05 2.22 -28.24
CA ILE A 104 -10.06 1.42 -28.92
C ILE A 104 -9.82 1.65 -30.42
N ASN A 105 -9.58 0.57 -31.17
CA ASN A 105 -9.67 0.62 -32.62
C ASN A 105 -11.14 0.81 -32.96
N GLY A 106 -11.39 1.87 -33.73
CA GLY A 106 -12.40 2.84 -33.33
C GLY A 106 -11.76 4.09 -32.69
N PHE A 107 -10.69 4.66 -33.28
CA PHE A 107 -10.19 6.05 -33.25
C PHE A 107 -9.66 6.82 -31.97
N GLY A 108 -9.47 8.17 -31.90
CA GLY A 108 -9.87 9.39 -32.70
C GLY A 108 -11.42 9.59 -32.83
N ASP A 109 -11.98 10.08 -33.95
CA ASP A 109 -13.45 10.12 -34.30
C ASP A 109 -14.20 8.75 -34.37
N SER A 110 -14.27 7.98 -33.29
CA SER A 110 -14.60 6.54 -33.14
C SER A 110 -15.92 5.98 -33.71
N VAL A 111 -16.11 5.91 -35.02
CA VAL A 111 -17.30 5.33 -35.68
C VAL A 111 -17.16 3.82 -35.95
N VAL A 112 -18.14 3.03 -35.52
CA VAL A 112 -18.28 1.58 -35.79
C VAL A 112 -19.68 1.30 -36.36
N GLU A 113 -19.78 0.37 -37.32
CA GLU A 113 -21.06 0.00 -37.92
C GLU A 113 -21.68 -1.23 -37.25
N ILE A 114 -22.99 -1.42 -37.45
CA ILE A 114 -23.67 -2.66 -37.07
C ILE A 114 -22.97 -3.86 -37.73
N GLY A 115 -22.72 -4.92 -36.94
CA GLY A 115 -22.03 -6.13 -37.38
C GLY A 115 -20.51 -6.07 -37.30
N ASP A 116 -19.90 -4.89 -37.09
CA ASP A 116 -18.46 -4.78 -36.90
C ASP A 116 -18.01 -5.38 -35.56
N SER A 117 -16.70 -5.54 -35.43
CA SER A 117 -16.05 -5.95 -34.19
C SER A 117 -15.34 -4.76 -33.54
N ILE A 118 -15.61 -4.52 -32.26
CA ILE A 118 -14.96 -3.44 -31.51
C ILE A 118 -13.64 -4.00 -30.94
N GLU A 119 -12.51 -3.51 -31.43
CA GLU A 119 -11.18 -3.88 -30.95
C GLU A 119 -10.72 -2.92 -29.85
N THR A 120 -10.59 -3.40 -28.62
CA THR A 120 -10.06 -2.60 -27.50
C THR A 120 -8.63 -3.05 -27.19
N ARG A 121 -7.65 -2.19 -27.44
CA ARG A 121 -6.24 -2.38 -27.07
C ARG A 121 -5.91 -1.63 -25.77
N ILE A 122 -5.66 -2.39 -24.72
CA ILE A 122 -5.31 -1.88 -23.40
C ILE A 122 -3.81 -2.06 -23.18
N THR A 123 -3.11 -0.98 -22.85
CA THR A 123 -1.73 -1.04 -22.35
C THR A 123 -1.73 -0.81 -20.84
N LEU A 124 -1.17 -1.78 -20.12
CA LEU A 124 -1.00 -1.79 -18.67
C LEU A 124 0.48 -1.60 -18.36
N LEU A 125 0.79 -0.73 -17.40
CA LEU A 125 2.13 -0.60 -16.82
C LEU A 125 2.02 -0.96 -15.35
N ASN A 126 2.77 -1.98 -14.94
CA ASN A 126 3.04 -2.22 -13.52
C ASN A 126 4.24 -1.35 -13.13
N ASP A 127 3.97 -0.26 -12.45
CA ASP A 127 5.00 0.69 -11.99
C ASP A 127 5.54 0.34 -10.59
N LYS A 128 5.19 -0.83 -10.07
CA LYS A 128 5.58 -1.30 -8.75
C LYS A 128 6.62 -2.41 -8.84
N ASP A 129 7.38 -2.59 -7.76
CA ASP A 129 8.43 -3.60 -7.61
C ASP A 129 7.89 -4.99 -7.23
N ILE A 130 6.61 -5.25 -7.47
CA ILE A 130 5.95 -6.52 -7.16
C ILE A 130 5.25 -7.09 -8.38
N ASP A 131 5.29 -8.41 -8.53
CA ASP A 131 4.56 -9.10 -9.59
C ASP A 131 3.05 -9.14 -9.27
N LEU A 132 2.23 -8.74 -10.23
CA LEU A 132 0.79 -8.76 -10.11
C LEU A 132 0.23 -10.07 -10.66
N LYS A 133 -0.38 -10.88 -9.79
CA LYS A 133 -1.03 -12.13 -10.16
C LYS A 133 -2.52 -11.96 -10.41
N ASP A 134 -3.09 -12.90 -11.16
CA ASP A 134 -4.53 -13.00 -11.43
C ASP A 134 -5.17 -11.72 -11.99
N VAL A 135 -4.40 -10.93 -12.73
CA VAL A 135 -4.89 -9.71 -13.38
C VAL A 135 -5.91 -10.08 -14.43
N SER A 136 -7.07 -9.44 -14.35
CA SER A 136 -8.13 -9.60 -15.33
C SER A 136 -8.60 -8.25 -15.86
N ILE A 137 -8.88 -8.21 -17.15
CA ILE A 137 -9.45 -7.06 -17.84
C ILE A 137 -10.85 -7.45 -18.29
N ARG A 138 -11.84 -6.61 -18.04
CA ARG A 138 -13.20 -6.74 -18.53
C ARG A 138 -13.58 -5.49 -19.31
N VAL A 139 -13.89 -5.65 -20.59
CA VAL A 139 -14.48 -4.60 -21.42
C VAL A 139 -15.99 -4.85 -21.47
N THR A 140 -16.80 -3.82 -21.28
CA THR A 140 -18.25 -3.93 -21.21
C THR A 140 -18.88 -2.73 -21.89
N LEU A 141 -19.90 -2.97 -22.71
CA LEU A 141 -20.84 -1.98 -23.23
C LEU A 141 -22.17 -2.24 -22.53
N PRO A 142 -22.48 -1.56 -21.41
CA PRO A 142 -23.64 -1.88 -20.59
C PRO A 142 -24.96 -1.74 -21.34
N GLU A 143 -25.07 -0.72 -22.20
CA GLU A 143 -26.27 -0.40 -22.97
C GLU A 143 -26.64 -1.50 -23.98
N LEU A 144 -25.65 -2.22 -24.51
CA LEU A 144 -25.84 -3.35 -25.42
C LEU A 144 -25.74 -4.71 -24.70
N GLY A 145 -25.50 -4.72 -23.39
CA GLY A 145 -25.30 -5.96 -22.62
C GLY A 145 -24.07 -6.78 -23.05
N MET A 146 -23.17 -6.20 -23.85
CA MET A 146 -22.00 -6.90 -24.37
C MET A 146 -20.83 -6.79 -23.41
N TYR A 147 -20.08 -7.87 -23.24
CA TYR A 147 -18.84 -7.82 -22.50
C TYR A 147 -17.85 -8.88 -22.99
N ARG A 148 -16.57 -8.62 -22.74
CA ARG A 148 -15.50 -9.59 -22.93
C ARG A 148 -14.51 -9.49 -21.77
N LYS A 149 -14.03 -10.64 -21.30
CA LYS A 149 -13.01 -10.73 -20.25
C LYS A 149 -11.72 -11.31 -20.85
N ALA A 150 -10.58 -10.72 -20.50
CA ALA A 150 -9.25 -11.27 -20.69
C ALA A 150 -8.60 -11.53 -19.33
N GLY A 151 -7.88 -12.64 -19.22
CA GLY A 151 -7.23 -13.11 -17.99
C GLY A 151 -7.95 -14.28 -17.31
N PRO A 152 -7.42 -14.78 -16.18
CA PRO A 152 -6.29 -14.20 -15.43
C PRO A 152 -4.96 -14.25 -16.19
N PHE A 153 -4.07 -13.30 -15.92
CA PHE A 153 -2.67 -13.29 -16.36
C PHE A 153 -1.80 -12.58 -15.33
N GLU A 154 -0.50 -12.81 -15.39
CA GLU A 154 0.49 -12.15 -14.54
C GLU A 154 1.09 -10.94 -15.27
N VAL A 155 1.49 -9.93 -14.50
CA VAL A 155 2.23 -8.74 -14.98
C VAL A 155 3.40 -8.51 -14.03
N ASP A 156 4.61 -8.69 -14.53
CA ASP A 156 5.82 -8.65 -13.71
C ASP A 156 6.10 -7.21 -13.21
N ALA A 157 6.89 -7.08 -12.15
CA ALA A 157 7.36 -5.80 -11.64
C ALA A 157 8.05 -4.97 -12.74
N GLY A 158 7.66 -3.70 -12.90
CA GLY A 158 8.17 -2.81 -13.95
C GLY A 158 7.73 -3.16 -15.38
N GLU A 159 6.90 -4.18 -15.59
CA GLU A 159 6.52 -4.66 -16.92
C GLU A 159 5.41 -3.80 -17.55
N THR A 160 5.48 -3.65 -18.88
CA THR A 160 4.38 -3.11 -19.69
C THR A 160 3.74 -4.21 -20.54
N VAL A 161 2.48 -4.53 -20.27
CA VAL A 161 1.71 -5.55 -21.00
C VAL A 161 0.64 -4.89 -21.86
N THR A 162 0.53 -5.31 -23.11
CA THR A 162 -0.57 -4.89 -24.00
C THR A 162 -1.50 -6.06 -24.28
N LYS A 163 -2.81 -5.87 -24.06
CA LYS A 163 -3.87 -6.84 -24.37
C LYS A 163 -4.85 -6.24 -25.37
N THR A 164 -5.20 -7.02 -26.39
CA THR A 164 -6.25 -6.69 -27.34
C THR A 164 -7.47 -7.55 -27.04
N ILE A 165 -8.62 -6.91 -26.86
CA ILE A 165 -9.90 -7.53 -26.53
C ILE A 165 -10.90 -7.17 -27.61
N LEU A 166 -11.45 -8.18 -28.27
CA LEU A 166 -12.43 -8.03 -29.33
C LEU A 166 -13.84 -8.26 -28.76
N LEU A 167 -14.75 -7.32 -29.01
CA LEU A 167 -16.19 -7.50 -28.88
C LEU A 167 -16.76 -7.68 -30.27
N ASP A 168 -16.98 -8.92 -30.64
CA ASP A 168 -17.44 -9.27 -31.98
C ASP A 168 -18.93 -8.99 -32.15
N ASN A 169 -19.31 -8.64 -33.38
CA ASN A 169 -20.70 -8.56 -33.84
C ASN A 169 -21.55 -7.56 -33.05
N VAL A 170 -21.33 -6.27 -33.30
CA VAL A 170 -22.25 -5.21 -32.83
C VAL A 170 -23.68 -5.57 -33.25
N PRO A 171 -24.63 -5.69 -32.31
CA PRO A 171 -25.97 -6.19 -32.61
C PRO A 171 -26.74 -5.28 -33.55
N GLU A 172 -27.59 -5.88 -34.39
CA GLU A 172 -28.49 -5.13 -35.30
C GLU A 172 -29.53 -4.25 -34.59
N TYR A 173 -29.77 -4.49 -33.29
CA TYR A 173 -30.66 -3.66 -32.48
C TYR A 173 -29.94 -2.45 -31.85
N ALA A 174 -28.64 -2.27 -32.08
CA ALA A 174 -27.93 -1.09 -31.60
C ALA A 174 -28.47 0.15 -32.32
N ASP A 175 -29.01 1.11 -31.56
CA ASP A 175 -29.43 2.39 -32.09
C ASP A 175 -28.19 3.22 -32.46
N PRO A 176 -28.19 3.97 -33.57
CA PRO A 176 -27.10 4.88 -33.87
C PRO A 176 -26.94 5.94 -32.75
N GLY A 177 -25.73 6.15 -32.26
CA GLY A 177 -25.49 7.03 -31.13
C GLY A 177 -24.15 6.85 -30.44
N ILE A 178 -23.96 7.56 -29.33
CA ILE A 178 -22.75 7.49 -28.52
C ILE A 178 -22.98 6.52 -27.36
N TYR A 179 -22.14 5.51 -27.28
CA TYR A 179 -22.13 4.46 -26.27
C TYR A 179 -20.95 4.62 -25.32
N THR A 180 -21.17 4.31 -24.03
CA THR A 180 -20.08 4.28 -23.05
C THR A 180 -19.49 2.87 -22.92
N VAL A 181 -18.21 2.72 -23.28
CA VAL A 181 -17.41 1.53 -23.05
C VAL A 181 -16.76 1.61 -21.66
N ARG A 182 -17.04 0.62 -20.82
CA ARG A 182 -16.43 0.46 -19.49
C ARG A 182 -15.33 -0.59 -19.54
N VAL A 183 -14.10 -0.20 -19.22
CA VAL A 183 -12.94 -1.09 -19.08
C VAL A 183 -12.59 -1.20 -17.61
N SER A 184 -12.73 -2.40 -17.04
CA SER A 184 -12.41 -2.74 -15.66
C SER A 184 -11.18 -3.62 -15.63
N ILE A 185 -10.17 -3.27 -14.84
CA ILE A 185 -8.96 -4.04 -14.62
C ILE A 185 -8.90 -4.36 -13.14
N SER A 186 -8.80 -5.64 -12.78
CA SER A 186 -8.85 -6.05 -11.39
C SER A 186 -8.11 -7.35 -11.11
N ASN A 187 -7.49 -7.42 -9.94
CA ASN A 187 -7.06 -8.62 -9.23
C ASN A 187 -7.34 -8.44 -7.72
N ASP A 188 -6.76 -9.30 -6.88
CA ASP A 188 -6.92 -9.24 -5.42
C ASP A 188 -6.32 -7.96 -4.79
N LEU A 189 -5.39 -7.31 -5.48
CA LEU A 189 -4.62 -6.18 -4.97
C LEU A 189 -5.07 -4.83 -5.55
N VAL A 190 -5.62 -4.83 -6.76
CA VAL A 190 -5.91 -3.63 -7.54
C VAL A 190 -7.26 -3.71 -8.20
N THR A 191 -8.00 -2.61 -8.21
CA THR A 191 -9.19 -2.41 -9.05
C THR A 191 -9.13 -1.03 -9.69
N ARG A 192 -9.22 -0.99 -11.02
CA ARG A 192 -9.21 0.24 -11.81
C ARG A 192 -10.27 0.19 -12.89
N VAL A 193 -10.97 1.31 -13.10
CA VAL A 193 -12.04 1.42 -14.10
C VAL A 193 -11.80 2.65 -14.96
N VAL A 194 -11.90 2.48 -16.27
CA VAL A 194 -11.78 3.55 -17.26
C VAL A 194 -13.04 3.53 -18.15
N HIS A 195 -13.54 4.72 -18.49
CA HIS A 195 -14.65 4.89 -19.42
C HIS A 195 -14.17 5.54 -20.71
N ARG A 196 -14.72 5.10 -21.85
CA ARG A 196 -14.46 5.65 -23.19
C ARG A 196 -15.76 5.73 -23.96
N GLU A 197 -15.85 6.72 -24.85
CA GLU A 197 -16.99 6.90 -25.74
C GLU A 197 -16.74 6.19 -27.07
N LEU A 198 -17.80 5.67 -27.67
CA LEU A 198 -17.82 4.98 -28.96
C LEU A 198 -19.05 5.44 -29.74
N GLU A 199 -18.91 5.84 -31.01
CA GLU A 199 -20.04 6.17 -31.87
C GLU A 199 -20.42 4.95 -32.71
N ILE A 200 -21.70 4.55 -32.69
CA ILE A 200 -22.26 3.53 -33.57
C ILE A 200 -23.11 4.20 -34.64
N LYS A 201 -22.94 3.80 -35.90
CA LYS A 201 -23.73 4.28 -37.05
C LYS A 201 -24.56 3.19 -37.70
#